data_AF-A0A5T0EN25-F1
#
_entry.id   AF-A0A5T0EN25-F1
#
_cell.length_a   1.000
_cell.length_b   1.000
_cell.length_c   1.000
_cell.angle_alpha   90.00
_cell.angle_beta   90.00
_cell.angle_gamma   90.00
#
_symmetry.space_group_name_H-M   'P 1'
#
loop_
_entity.id
_entity.type
_entity.pdbx_description
1 polymer ?
#
loop_
_entity_poly.entity_id
_entity_poly.type
_entity_poly.pdbx_seq_one_letter_code
_entity_poly.pdbx_strand_id
1 'polypeptide(L)'
;MGGGDKDSSKSIISNFSNSGTIHSNAGESIYFGNANISSFANSGTIKSKQDTGVNISQGTSIENFNNTGTIEGKRMGVNVRSTINTFVNDGLITTTKGVHWSDGIQINANVKTLKNTGTIQGFSAPIRSSGGTIESLINEGTMKGESIGIYMSGGLVKTLINSGTINQNNSATWAAGIKLQNNSTIENIINTGSIRSNAFGISVTGGKFGTLTIKDGGMVYGKYSAIGVGRSQTLGDLYIDGRSNNGTVSGIYSEEHGILLENNSRTQKIELKNGGIIKGNIDGIRLINSASLSGEMILSGEGSRVEGGRGVGILNRSGKIEGSIKVEDGATVTATSNRAIANSGSGSITGGITVSGKNTKLEGNIINTGNASIGSDIKIEGGAKVEGGLVNQGNGSISGSVQVSGGSSIDSITNEGNGAISGSITVDKDSKLDSITNTSTSSTGISGSITNNSDNKLEISNSGNIGGKIESTGSADMVISNSNGGTISGGISSSGSGSTSISNSQGSTINNGITVSGSAQVEISNQGSVGKDENGNTVTNNGSGSVGIKDWLVSTDKNTGKLNTVVIGGSRAFNVKVENITVDQSNVDLEELNDINNIISGVNQNNIGNIGTNGSGEISLS
;
A
#
# COMPACT_ATOMS: atom_id res chain seq x y z
N MET A 1 -43.25 -36.49 -37.10
CA MET A 1 -43.96 -35.98 -38.30
C MET A 1 -45.04 -35.04 -37.81
N GLY A 2 -45.19 -33.79 -38.23
CA GLY A 2 -44.50 -32.98 -39.22
C GLY A 2 -44.87 -31.51 -38.97
N GLY A 3 -44.22 -30.60 -39.69
CA GLY A 3 -44.51 -29.17 -39.65
C GLY A 3 -43.33 -28.34 -39.15
N GLY A 4 -42.22 -28.38 -39.89
CA GLY A 4 -41.34 -27.22 -39.91
C GLY A 4 -42.10 -26.08 -40.58
N ASP A 5 -42.68 -25.20 -39.78
CA ASP A 5 -43.05 -23.86 -40.23
C ASP A 5 -41.80 -23.00 -40.05
N LYS A 6 -41.03 -22.86 -41.13
CA LYS A 6 -41.03 -21.67 -41.99
C LYS A 6 -40.58 -20.44 -41.20
N ASP A 7 -39.38 -19.98 -41.55
CA ASP A 7 -39.04 -18.56 -41.57
C ASP A 7 -40.30 -17.72 -41.80
N SER A 8 -40.84 -17.11 -40.74
CA SER A 8 -41.72 -15.98 -40.94
C SER A 8 -40.87 -14.96 -41.68
N SER A 9 -41.17 -14.70 -42.95
CA SER A 9 -40.41 -13.76 -43.76
C SER A 9 -40.35 -12.42 -43.02
N LYS A 10 -39.16 -12.03 -42.57
CA LYS A 10 -38.97 -10.75 -41.88
C LYS A 10 -39.32 -9.62 -42.83
N SER A 11 -40.04 -8.63 -42.35
CA SER A 11 -40.25 -7.40 -43.13
C SER A 11 -38.90 -6.74 -43.42
N ILE A 12 -38.64 -6.36 -44.66
CA ILE A 12 -37.41 -5.64 -45.02
C ILE A 12 -37.73 -4.16 -45.10
N ILE A 13 -37.06 -3.36 -44.28
CA ILE A 13 -37.13 -1.90 -44.30
C ILE A 13 -35.75 -1.39 -44.69
N SER A 14 -35.57 -1.00 -45.96
CA SER A 14 -34.28 -0.45 -46.39
C SER A 14 -33.95 0.83 -45.63
N ASN A 15 -34.90 1.76 -45.51
CA ASN A 15 -34.70 3.01 -44.80
C ASN A 15 -35.99 3.45 -44.08
N PHE A 16 -35.88 3.79 -42.80
CA PHE A 16 -36.87 4.53 -42.04
C PHE A 16 -36.27 5.89 -41.66
N SER A 17 -36.90 7.00 -42.05
CA SER A 17 -36.42 8.35 -41.75
C SER A 17 -37.53 9.21 -41.16
N ASN A 18 -37.30 9.77 -39.98
CA ASN A 18 -38.18 10.76 -39.36
C ASN A 18 -37.50 12.12 -39.22
N SER A 19 -38.08 13.14 -39.85
CA SER A 19 -37.70 14.56 -39.68
C SER A 19 -38.77 15.40 -38.98
N GLY A 20 -39.97 14.85 -38.78
CA GLY A 20 -41.10 15.51 -38.13
C GLY A 20 -41.33 15.00 -36.71
N THR A 21 -42.60 14.97 -36.29
CA THR A 21 -42.99 14.47 -34.95
C THR A 21 -43.77 13.17 -35.08
N ILE A 22 -43.30 12.12 -34.42
CA ILE A 22 -44.04 10.87 -34.18
C ILE A 22 -44.39 10.83 -32.70
N HIS A 23 -45.68 10.72 -32.38
CA HIS A 23 -46.18 10.87 -31.02
C HIS A 23 -47.22 9.82 -30.66
N SER A 24 -47.09 9.21 -29.48
CA SER A 24 -48.07 8.27 -28.92
C SER A 24 -48.55 8.71 -27.53
N ASN A 25 -49.86 8.71 -27.33
CA ASN A 25 -50.48 9.05 -26.04
C ASN A 25 -50.71 7.83 -25.12
N ALA A 26 -50.68 6.60 -25.65
CA ALA A 26 -51.18 5.42 -24.95
C ALA A 26 -50.19 4.25 -24.87
N GLY A 27 -49.17 4.20 -25.74
CA GLY A 27 -48.21 3.09 -25.79
C GLY A 27 -46.88 3.53 -26.37
N GLU A 28 -46.17 2.62 -27.02
CA GLU A 28 -44.91 2.95 -27.71
C GLU A 28 -45.16 3.91 -28.87
N SER A 29 -44.18 4.75 -29.22
CA SER A 29 -44.30 5.61 -30.42
C SER A 29 -43.93 4.86 -31.68
N ILE A 30 -42.87 4.05 -31.60
CA ILE A 30 -42.42 3.18 -32.69
C ILE A 30 -42.17 1.79 -32.09
N TYR A 31 -42.75 0.77 -32.71
CA TYR A 31 -42.51 -0.63 -32.40
C TYR A 31 -42.03 -1.36 -33.65
N PHE A 32 -40.82 -1.94 -33.59
CA PHE A 32 -40.28 -2.80 -34.63
C PHE A 32 -40.27 -4.25 -34.17
N GLY A 33 -41.11 -5.09 -34.77
CA GLY A 33 -41.13 -6.54 -34.56
C GLY A 33 -40.87 -7.31 -35.84
N ASN A 34 -40.01 -8.33 -35.76
CA ASN A 34 -39.73 -9.27 -36.86
C ASN A 34 -39.34 -8.61 -38.20
N ALA A 35 -38.43 -7.62 -38.16
CA ALA A 35 -38.00 -6.85 -39.33
C ALA A 35 -36.47 -6.82 -39.50
N ASN A 36 -35.99 -6.75 -40.74
CA ASN A 36 -34.60 -6.40 -41.06
C ASN A 36 -34.56 -4.95 -41.56
N ILE A 37 -33.89 -4.08 -40.82
CA ILE A 37 -33.82 -2.64 -41.08
C ILE A 37 -32.39 -2.26 -41.45
N SER A 38 -32.15 -1.78 -42.66
CA SER A 38 -30.79 -1.36 -43.05
C SER A 38 -30.42 -0.01 -42.45
N SER A 39 -31.38 0.92 -42.36
CA SER A 39 -31.16 2.24 -41.76
C SER A 39 -32.40 2.76 -41.05
N PHE A 40 -32.22 3.18 -39.80
CA PHE A 40 -33.15 4.00 -39.03
C PHE A 40 -32.50 5.36 -38.77
N ALA A 41 -33.15 6.45 -39.17
CA ALA A 41 -32.69 7.81 -38.95
C ALA A 41 -33.78 8.66 -38.31
N ASN A 42 -33.45 9.33 -37.21
CA ASN A 42 -34.32 10.32 -36.57
C ASN A 42 -33.59 11.67 -36.45
N SER A 43 -34.06 12.68 -37.18
CA SER A 43 -33.68 14.08 -37.00
C SER A 43 -34.81 14.93 -36.40
N GLY A 44 -36.02 14.37 -36.31
CA GLY A 44 -37.18 14.99 -35.71
C GLY A 44 -37.39 14.62 -34.23
N THR A 45 -38.65 14.58 -33.81
CA THR A 45 -39.04 14.17 -32.44
C THR A 45 -39.83 12.86 -32.47
N ILE A 46 -39.46 11.92 -31.60
CA ILE A 46 -40.24 10.71 -31.30
C ILE A 46 -40.61 10.75 -29.82
N LYS A 47 -41.90 10.72 -29.48
CA LYS A 47 -42.36 10.92 -28.10
C LYS A 47 -43.49 9.98 -27.67
N SER A 48 -43.25 9.18 -26.63
CA SER A 48 -44.28 8.34 -25.99
C SER A 48 -44.63 8.88 -24.61
N LYS A 49 -45.92 9.15 -24.37
CA LYS A 49 -46.41 9.59 -23.05
C LYS A 49 -46.63 8.50 -22.02
N GLN A 50 -46.67 7.22 -22.42
CA GLN A 50 -47.02 6.13 -21.49
C GLN A 50 -45.99 5.00 -21.43
N ASP A 51 -45.18 4.83 -22.47
CA ASP A 51 -44.23 3.72 -22.53
C ASP A 51 -42.90 4.14 -23.17
N THR A 52 -42.50 3.50 -24.27
CA THR A 52 -41.17 3.61 -24.86
C THR A 52 -41.20 4.49 -26.11
N GLY A 53 -40.18 5.35 -26.28
CA GLY A 53 -40.03 6.13 -27.51
C GLY A 53 -39.88 5.22 -28.72
N VAL A 54 -38.83 4.42 -28.76
CA VAL A 54 -38.60 3.40 -29.80
C VAL A 54 -38.37 2.02 -29.17
N ASN A 55 -39.24 1.05 -29.45
CA ASN A 55 -39.09 -0.33 -29.02
C ASN A 55 -38.64 -1.23 -30.18
N ILE A 56 -37.47 -1.84 -30.03
CA ILE A 56 -36.87 -2.77 -30.98
C ILE A 56 -37.05 -4.17 -30.40
N SER A 57 -38.14 -4.84 -30.80
CA SER A 57 -38.55 -6.13 -30.26
C SER A 57 -37.71 -7.29 -30.80
N GLN A 58 -37.90 -8.48 -30.22
CA GLN A 58 -37.27 -9.72 -30.65
C GLN A 58 -37.59 -10.02 -32.14
N GLY A 59 -36.66 -10.70 -32.82
CA GLY A 59 -36.77 -11.01 -34.25
C GLY A 59 -36.38 -9.87 -35.19
N THR A 60 -36.18 -8.65 -34.68
CA THR A 60 -35.71 -7.51 -35.46
C THR A 60 -34.18 -7.52 -35.63
N SER A 61 -33.66 -6.90 -36.69
CA SER A 61 -32.25 -6.53 -36.79
C SER A 61 -32.16 -5.13 -37.38
N ILE A 62 -31.25 -4.31 -36.86
CA ILE A 62 -30.98 -2.98 -37.41
C ILE A 62 -29.50 -2.87 -37.73
N GLU A 63 -29.16 -2.55 -38.97
CA GLU A 63 -27.76 -2.34 -39.34
C GLU A 63 -27.27 -0.98 -38.82
N ASN A 64 -27.99 0.11 -39.11
CA ASN A 64 -27.65 1.45 -38.60
C ASN A 64 -28.83 2.13 -37.92
N PHE A 65 -28.66 2.55 -36.67
CA PHE A 65 -29.59 3.38 -35.92
C PHE A 65 -28.95 4.73 -35.62
N ASN A 66 -29.46 5.80 -36.21
CA ASN A 66 -28.92 7.15 -36.06
C ASN A 66 -29.96 8.10 -35.49
N ASN A 67 -29.66 8.73 -34.36
CA ASN A 67 -30.48 9.78 -33.76
C ASN A 67 -29.72 11.10 -33.68
N THR A 68 -30.11 12.09 -34.47
CA THR A 68 -29.68 13.50 -34.35
C THR A 68 -30.77 14.39 -33.74
N GLY A 69 -32.01 13.90 -33.71
CA GLY A 69 -33.17 14.56 -33.12
C GLY A 69 -33.41 14.18 -31.66
N THR A 70 -34.68 14.19 -31.24
CA THR A 70 -35.10 13.82 -29.89
C THR A 70 -35.88 12.51 -29.89
N ILE A 71 -35.53 11.60 -28.98
CA ILE A 71 -36.33 10.43 -28.62
C ILE A 71 -36.66 10.50 -27.13
N GLU A 72 -37.95 10.59 -26.81
CA GLU A 72 -38.46 10.63 -25.44
C GLU A 72 -39.48 9.50 -25.22
N GLY A 73 -39.31 8.73 -24.15
CA GLY A 73 -40.36 7.84 -23.65
C GLY A 73 -40.58 8.00 -22.15
N LYS A 74 -41.76 7.64 -21.65
CA LYS A 74 -42.06 7.69 -20.21
C LYS A 74 -41.21 6.69 -19.43
N ARG A 75 -41.09 5.45 -19.94
CA ARG A 75 -40.35 4.36 -19.29
C ARG A 75 -38.94 4.24 -19.86
N MET A 76 -38.83 4.22 -21.18
CA MET A 76 -37.57 4.08 -21.89
C MET A 76 -37.53 5.03 -23.08
N GLY A 77 -36.40 5.71 -23.30
CA GLY A 77 -36.20 6.43 -24.56
C GLY A 77 -36.14 5.42 -25.71
N VAL A 78 -35.21 4.47 -25.61
CA VAL A 78 -35.06 3.36 -26.55
C VAL A 78 -34.94 2.03 -25.80
N ASN A 79 -35.66 1.00 -26.26
CA ASN A 79 -35.57 -0.35 -25.73
C ASN A 79 -35.06 -1.30 -26.80
N VAL A 80 -33.91 -1.93 -26.55
CA VAL A 80 -33.20 -2.82 -27.48
C VAL A 80 -33.34 -4.27 -27.00
N ARG A 81 -34.22 -5.04 -27.66
CA ARG A 81 -34.42 -6.48 -27.42
C ARG A 81 -33.99 -7.33 -28.64
N SER A 82 -33.20 -6.77 -29.55
CA SER A 82 -32.68 -7.43 -30.75
C SER A 82 -31.32 -6.90 -31.17
N THR A 83 -30.79 -7.44 -32.28
CA THR A 83 -29.44 -7.09 -32.74
C THR A 83 -29.39 -5.72 -33.40
N ILE A 84 -28.39 -4.93 -33.02
CA ILE A 84 -28.03 -3.69 -33.72
C ILE A 84 -26.55 -3.74 -34.07
N ASN A 85 -26.19 -3.47 -35.33
CA ASN A 85 -24.78 -3.34 -35.68
C ASN A 85 -24.24 -2.01 -35.15
N THR A 86 -24.71 -0.87 -35.67
CA THR A 86 -24.26 0.46 -35.22
C THR A 86 -25.41 1.30 -34.68
N PHE A 87 -25.29 1.78 -33.44
CA PHE A 87 -26.19 2.75 -32.82
C PHE A 87 -25.41 4.04 -32.55
N VAL A 88 -25.82 5.15 -33.17
CA VAL A 88 -25.27 6.48 -32.92
C VAL A 88 -26.35 7.42 -32.35
N ASN A 89 -26.07 8.01 -31.20
CA ASN A 89 -26.82 9.14 -30.67
C ASN A 89 -25.98 10.41 -30.71
N ASP A 90 -26.37 11.35 -31.57
CA ASP A 90 -25.84 12.72 -31.66
C ASP A 90 -26.84 13.75 -31.14
N GLY A 91 -28.12 13.38 -31.04
CA GLY A 91 -29.18 14.21 -30.47
C GLY A 91 -29.44 13.92 -28.99
N LEU A 92 -30.72 13.98 -28.60
CA LEU A 92 -31.20 13.73 -27.25
C LEU A 92 -31.99 12.42 -27.19
N ILE A 93 -31.57 11.51 -26.32
CA ILE A 93 -32.41 10.40 -25.86
C ILE A 93 -32.71 10.64 -24.38
N THR A 94 -33.98 10.68 -24.00
CA THR A 94 -34.37 11.01 -22.63
C THR A 94 -35.63 10.29 -22.20
N THR A 95 -35.95 10.40 -20.91
CA THR A 95 -37.22 9.95 -20.36
C THR A 95 -38.04 11.10 -19.80
N THR A 96 -39.35 10.89 -19.66
CA THR A 96 -40.21 11.89 -19.02
C THR A 96 -39.74 12.16 -17.59
N LYS A 97 -39.47 13.45 -17.28
CA LYS A 97 -38.99 13.88 -15.97
C LYS A 97 -39.93 13.45 -14.84
N GLY A 98 -39.34 13.04 -13.71
CA GLY A 98 -40.08 12.65 -12.49
C GLY A 98 -40.59 11.21 -12.47
N VAL A 99 -40.36 10.42 -13.52
CA VAL A 99 -40.73 9.00 -13.55
C VAL A 99 -39.59 8.15 -12.97
N HIS A 100 -39.84 7.56 -11.81
CA HIS A 100 -38.95 6.59 -11.18
C HIS A 100 -38.78 5.33 -12.06
N TRP A 101 -37.59 4.73 -12.02
CA TRP A 101 -37.25 3.51 -12.79
C TRP A 101 -37.32 3.63 -14.31
N SER A 102 -36.99 4.81 -14.84
CA SER A 102 -36.92 5.06 -16.28
C SER A 102 -35.48 5.11 -16.78
N ASP A 103 -35.22 4.48 -17.93
CA ASP A 103 -33.89 4.34 -18.52
C ASP A 103 -33.82 5.08 -19.87
N GLY A 104 -32.73 5.78 -20.18
CA GLY A 104 -32.57 6.41 -21.49
C GLY A 104 -32.57 5.36 -22.60
N ILE A 105 -31.66 4.39 -22.48
CA ILE A 105 -31.57 3.22 -23.34
C ILE A 105 -31.52 1.97 -22.45
N GLN A 106 -32.45 1.04 -22.66
CA GLN A 106 -32.38 -0.30 -22.07
C GLN A 106 -31.92 -1.32 -23.11
N ILE A 107 -30.93 -2.14 -22.77
CA ILE A 107 -30.32 -3.13 -23.66
C ILE A 107 -30.48 -4.53 -23.07
N ASN A 108 -31.08 -5.43 -23.85
CA ASN A 108 -31.34 -6.83 -23.49
C ASN A 108 -30.83 -7.81 -24.58
N ALA A 109 -30.07 -7.32 -25.56
CA ALA A 109 -29.62 -8.06 -26.73
C ALA A 109 -28.25 -7.54 -27.21
N ASN A 110 -27.75 -8.06 -28.34
CA ASN A 110 -26.41 -7.74 -28.82
C ASN A 110 -26.36 -6.44 -29.61
N VAL A 111 -25.45 -5.55 -29.25
CA VAL A 111 -25.13 -4.33 -29.98
C VAL A 111 -23.64 -4.34 -30.31
N LYS A 112 -23.25 -4.22 -31.58
CA LYS A 112 -21.82 -4.18 -31.90
C LYS A 112 -21.21 -2.86 -31.43
N THR A 113 -21.74 -1.73 -31.87
CA THR A 113 -21.26 -0.41 -31.45
C THR A 113 -22.41 0.48 -31.01
N LEU A 114 -22.32 0.99 -29.78
CA LEU A 114 -23.17 2.08 -29.29
C LEU A 114 -22.29 3.30 -29.04
N LYS A 115 -22.48 4.35 -29.84
CA LYS A 115 -21.76 5.61 -29.75
C LYS A 115 -22.70 6.74 -29.34
N ASN A 116 -22.32 7.49 -28.30
CA ASN A 116 -23.01 8.70 -27.87
C ASN A 116 -22.09 9.92 -28.03
N THR A 117 -22.44 10.84 -28.94
CA THR A 117 -21.86 12.18 -29.09
C THR A 117 -22.80 13.27 -28.56
N GLY A 118 -24.09 12.98 -28.52
CA GLY A 118 -25.12 13.85 -27.96
C GLY A 118 -25.35 13.64 -26.46
N THR A 119 -26.62 13.67 -26.06
CA THR A 119 -27.03 13.49 -24.66
C THR A 119 -27.96 12.29 -24.49
N ILE A 120 -27.65 11.43 -23.50
CA ILE A 120 -28.55 10.38 -23.03
C ILE A 120 -28.89 10.63 -21.56
N GLN A 121 -30.19 10.61 -21.25
CA GLN A 121 -30.73 10.89 -19.94
C GLN A 121 -31.73 9.80 -19.52
N GLY A 122 -31.69 9.44 -18.23
CA GLY A 122 -32.67 8.56 -17.61
C GLY A 122 -32.67 8.76 -16.10
N PHE A 123 -33.82 8.56 -15.45
CA PHE A 123 -33.89 8.66 -14.00
C PHE A 123 -33.04 7.57 -13.32
N SER A 124 -33.21 6.33 -13.78
CA SER A 124 -32.42 5.19 -13.29
C SER A 124 -31.03 5.21 -13.90
N ALA A 125 -30.92 5.10 -15.21
CA ALA A 125 -29.67 5.30 -15.91
C ALA A 125 -29.86 5.80 -17.36
N PRO A 126 -28.92 6.56 -17.90
CA PRO A 126 -28.77 6.79 -19.34
C PRO A 126 -28.73 5.49 -20.12
N ILE A 127 -27.92 4.53 -19.67
CA ILE A 127 -27.82 3.20 -20.26
C ILE A 127 -27.97 2.17 -19.16
N ARG A 128 -28.91 1.24 -19.37
CA ARG A 128 -29.04 0.02 -18.57
C ARG A 128 -28.84 -1.20 -19.45
N SER A 129 -27.80 -1.97 -19.16
CA SER A 129 -27.56 -3.27 -19.81
C SER A 129 -28.06 -4.40 -18.91
N SER A 130 -29.23 -4.94 -19.25
CA SER A 130 -29.91 -6.02 -18.51
C SER A 130 -29.57 -7.42 -19.03
N GLY A 131 -28.81 -7.51 -20.12
CA GLY A 131 -28.42 -8.75 -20.79
C GLY A 131 -27.80 -8.47 -22.16
N GLY A 132 -27.38 -9.52 -22.87
CA GLY A 132 -26.71 -9.39 -24.17
C GLY A 132 -25.29 -8.82 -24.07
N THR A 133 -24.68 -8.61 -25.24
CA THR A 133 -23.31 -8.10 -25.36
C THR A 133 -23.27 -6.76 -26.10
N ILE A 134 -22.57 -5.78 -25.55
CA ILE A 134 -22.15 -4.57 -26.26
C ILE A 134 -20.66 -4.73 -26.58
N GLU A 135 -20.27 -4.81 -27.85
CA GLU A 135 -18.84 -4.95 -28.17
C GLU A 135 -18.07 -3.66 -27.90
N SER A 136 -18.64 -2.51 -28.25
CA SER A 136 -18.05 -1.20 -27.99
C SER A 136 -19.10 -0.19 -27.56
N LEU A 137 -18.99 0.29 -26.33
CA LEU A 137 -19.76 1.40 -25.79
C LEU A 137 -18.86 2.64 -25.77
N ILE A 138 -19.16 3.64 -26.58
CA ILE A 138 -18.35 4.84 -26.76
C ILE A 138 -19.15 6.06 -26.29
N ASN A 139 -18.63 6.79 -25.32
CA ASN A 139 -19.19 8.05 -24.85
C ASN A 139 -18.22 9.20 -25.14
N GLU A 140 -18.58 10.04 -26.11
CA GLU A 140 -17.93 11.32 -26.43
C GLU A 140 -18.79 12.51 -25.96
N GLY A 141 -20.10 12.29 -25.76
CA GLY A 141 -21.06 13.28 -25.30
C GLY A 141 -21.34 13.22 -23.80
N THR A 142 -22.62 13.41 -23.43
CA THR A 142 -23.07 13.42 -22.03
C THR A 142 -24.02 12.27 -21.73
N MET A 143 -23.70 11.50 -20.68
CA MET A 143 -24.61 10.55 -20.03
C MET A 143 -24.97 11.08 -18.65
N LYS A 144 -26.24 11.43 -18.44
CA LYS A 144 -26.72 11.99 -17.18
C LYS A 144 -27.81 11.12 -16.55
N GLY A 145 -27.44 10.42 -15.49
CA GLY A 145 -28.39 9.69 -14.65
C GLY A 145 -28.76 10.46 -13.40
N GLU A 146 -30.01 10.35 -12.95
CA GLU A 146 -30.33 10.83 -11.61
C GLU A 146 -29.80 9.84 -10.56
N SER A 147 -29.90 8.52 -10.82
CA SER A 147 -29.46 7.48 -9.88
C SER A 147 -28.12 6.82 -10.23
N ILE A 148 -27.89 6.47 -11.49
CA ILE A 148 -26.70 5.74 -11.96
C ILE A 148 -26.30 6.28 -13.33
N GLY A 149 -25.01 6.45 -13.63
CA GLY A 149 -24.57 6.92 -14.95
C GLY A 149 -24.57 5.82 -16.03
N ILE A 150 -24.05 4.65 -15.72
CA ILE A 150 -24.19 3.42 -16.52
C ILE A 150 -24.53 2.27 -15.58
N TYR A 151 -25.65 1.59 -15.82
CA TYR A 151 -26.11 0.49 -15.01
C TYR A 151 -25.97 -0.86 -15.72
N MET A 152 -25.00 -1.66 -15.28
CA MET A 152 -24.80 -3.03 -15.74
C MET A 152 -25.48 -4.03 -14.79
N SER A 153 -26.37 -4.87 -15.34
CA SER A 153 -27.20 -5.83 -14.61
C SER A 153 -27.37 -7.12 -15.43
N GLY A 154 -26.38 -8.02 -15.42
CA GLY A 154 -26.38 -9.25 -16.22
C GLY A 154 -25.85 -9.13 -17.66
N GLY A 155 -25.65 -7.92 -18.19
CA GLY A 155 -25.05 -7.70 -19.50
C GLY A 155 -23.51 -7.75 -19.52
N LEU A 156 -22.95 -7.89 -20.72
CA LEU A 156 -21.52 -7.82 -21.01
C LEU A 156 -21.22 -6.58 -21.87
N VAL A 157 -20.23 -5.79 -21.48
CA VAL A 157 -19.58 -4.80 -22.37
C VAL A 157 -18.14 -5.24 -22.56
N LYS A 158 -17.69 -5.46 -23.80
CA LYS A 158 -16.28 -5.78 -24.03
C LYS A 158 -15.39 -4.56 -23.80
N THR A 159 -15.73 -3.43 -24.43
CA THR A 159 -14.98 -2.19 -24.23
C THR A 159 -15.91 -1.00 -24.01
N LEU A 160 -15.70 -0.29 -22.91
CA LEU A 160 -16.24 1.04 -22.65
C LEU A 160 -15.14 2.08 -22.86
N ILE A 161 -15.36 3.02 -23.79
CA ILE A 161 -14.48 4.17 -24.02
C ILE A 161 -15.25 5.42 -23.59
N ASN A 162 -14.73 6.14 -22.60
CA ASN A 162 -15.30 7.40 -22.14
C ASN A 162 -14.31 8.54 -22.35
N SER A 163 -14.58 9.41 -23.32
CA SER A 163 -13.92 10.71 -23.51
C SER A 163 -14.82 11.89 -23.15
N GLY A 164 -16.14 11.65 -23.05
CA GLY A 164 -17.13 12.62 -22.62
C GLY A 164 -17.38 12.61 -21.10
N THR A 165 -18.62 12.90 -20.73
CA THR A 165 -19.05 12.96 -19.32
C THR A 165 -20.05 11.86 -19.00
N ILE A 166 -19.78 11.10 -17.93
CA ILE A 166 -20.73 10.23 -17.25
C ILE A 166 -20.97 10.83 -15.86
N ASN A 167 -22.19 11.25 -15.57
CA ASN A 167 -22.52 11.93 -14.33
C ASN A 167 -23.79 11.37 -13.69
N GLN A 168 -23.78 11.26 -12.36
CA GLN A 168 -24.96 11.01 -11.56
C GLN A 168 -24.96 11.85 -10.26
N ASN A 169 -26.15 12.26 -9.79
CA ASN A 169 -26.30 13.23 -8.70
C ASN A 169 -26.91 12.67 -7.38
N ASN A 170 -27.29 11.39 -7.33
CA ASN A 170 -27.79 10.73 -6.14
C ASN A 170 -26.66 10.38 -5.15
N SER A 171 -26.86 10.73 -3.88
CA SER A 171 -25.94 10.49 -2.78
C SER A 171 -26.22 9.20 -2.00
N ALA A 172 -27.17 8.38 -2.45
CA ALA A 172 -27.43 7.09 -1.82
C ALA A 172 -26.24 6.15 -2.03
N THR A 173 -25.93 5.32 -1.03
CA THR A 173 -24.78 4.39 -1.06
C THR A 173 -24.88 3.30 -2.13
N TRP A 174 -26.03 3.15 -2.79
CA TRP A 174 -26.19 2.26 -3.94
C TRP A 174 -25.99 2.96 -5.28
N ALA A 175 -25.90 4.29 -5.34
CA ALA A 175 -25.71 5.04 -6.57
C ALA A 175 -24.25 4.99 -7.04
N ALA A 176 -24.03 5.01 -8.35
CA ALA A 176 -22.67 5.11 -8.90
C ALA A 176 -22.61 5.71 -10.30
N GLY A 177 -21.48 6.32 -10.66
CA GLY A 177 -21.23 6.76 -12.03
C GLY A 177 -21.28 5.57 -12.99
N ILE A 178 -20.59 4.48 -12.64
CA ILE A 178 -20.73 3.18 -13.30
C ILE A 178 -21.03 2.13 -12.24
N LYS A 179 -22.08 1.32 -12.45
CA LYS A 179 -22.50 0.30 -11.49
C LYS A 179 -22.58 -1.08 -12.12
N LEU A 180 -21.93 -2.07 -11.49
CA LEU A 180 -21.95 -3.47 -11.92
C LEU A 180 -22.66 -4.35 -10.88
N GLN A 181 -23.74 -5.01 -11.31
CA GLN A 181 -24.55 -5.94 -10.51
C GLN A 181 -25.00 -7.15 -11.33
N ASN A 182 -25.61 -8.13 -10.66
CA ASN A 182 -26.23 -9.32 -11.24
C ASN A 182 -25.36 -10.07 -12.26
N ASN A 183 -24.11 -10.36 -11.90
CA ASN A 183 -23.09 -11.01 -12.72
C ASN A 183 -22.75 -10.29 -14.04
N SER A 184 -22.98 -8.97 -14.10
CA SER A 184 -22.53 -8.18 -15.24
C SER A 184 -21.01 -8.06 -15.32
N THR A 185 -20.53 -7.82 -16.54
CA THR A 185 -19.11 -7.66 -16.84
C THR A 185 -18.87 -6.44 -17.73
N ILE A 186 -17.83 -5.67 -17.42
CA ILE A 186 -17.18 -4.79 -18.39
C ILE A 186 -15.73 -5.25 -18.54
N GLU A 187 -15.29 -5.75 -19.70
CA GLU A 187 -13.93 -6.29 -19.81
C GLU A 187 -12.89 -5.17 -19.76
N ASN A 188 -13.11 -4.08 -20.48
CA ASN A 188 -12.16 -2.98 -20.56
C ASN A 188 -12.87 -1.62 -20.42
N ILE A 189 -12.33 -0.75 -19.57
CA ILE A 189 -12.74 0.65 -19.45
C ILE A 189 -11.53 1.51 -19.79
N ILE A 190 -11.66 2.37 -20.79
CA ILE A 190 -10.68 3.39 -21.14
C ILE A 190 -11.32 4.74 -20.87
N ASN A 191 -10.81 5.45 -19.86
CA ASN A 191 -11.34 6.74 -19.44
C ASN A 191 -10.32 7.86 -19.73
N THR A 192 -10.67 8.73 -20.67
CA THR A 192 -10.01 10.01 -20.94
C THR A 192 -10.92 11.21 -20.63
N GLY A 193 -12.18 10.95 -20.28
CA GLY A 193 -13.16 11.95 -19.88
C GLY A 193 -13.44 11.94 -18.37
N SER A 194 -14.64 12.40 -18.00
CA SER A 194 -15.06 12.50 -16.60
C SER A 194 -16.10 11.44 -16.25
N ILE A 195 -15.85 10.68 -15.18
CA ILE A 195 -16.84 9.87 -14.46
C ILE A 195 -17.04 10.52 -13.10
N ARG A 196 -18.22 11.11 -12.85
CA ARG A 196 -18.52 11.84 -11.61
C ARG A 196 -19.78 11.31 -10.93
N SER A 197 -19.70 11.22 -9.61
CA SER A 197 -20.76 10.64 -8.80
C SER A 197 -20.81 11.27 -7.40
N ASN A 198 -22.02 11.55 -6.91
CA ASN A 198 -22.26 11.96 -5.52
C ASN A 198 -22.26 10.79 -4.51
N ALA A 199 -21.94 9.58 -4.97
CA ALA A 199 -21.78 8.39 -4.15
C ALA A 199 -20.49 7.66 -4.56
N PHE A 200 -20.60 6.56 -5.31
CA PHE A 200 -19.42 5.84 -5.82
C PHE A 200 -19.08 6.24 -7.26
N GLY A 201 -17.82 6.54 -7.59
CA GLY A 201 -17.45 6.80 -9.00
C GLY A 201 -17.73 5.56 -9.86
N ILE A 202 -17.12 4.45 -9.46
CA ILE A 202 -17.37 3.10 -9.98
C ILE A 202 -17.69 2.18 -8.81
N SER A 203 -18.76 1.39 -8.92
CA SER A 203 -19.20 0.46 -7.88
C SER A 203 -19.42 -0.94 -8.44
N VAL A 204 -18.81 -1.94 -7.80
CA VAL A 204 -18.97 -3.36 -8.14
C VAL A 204 -19.62 -4.08 -6.96
N THR A 205 -20.90 -4.44 -7.03
CA THR A 205 -21.63 -5.08 -5.91
C THR A 205 -22.28 -6.40 -6.30
N GLY A 206 -21.79 -7.04 -7.34
CA GLY A 206 -22.34 -8.28 -7.90
C GLY A 206 -21.95 -8.46 -9.36
N GLY A 207 -20.71 -8.13 -9.73
CA GLY A 207 -20.22 -8.12 -11.10
C GLY A 207 -18.70 -8.08 -11.11
N LYS A 208 -18.12 -7.84 -12.28
CA LYS A 208 -16.66 -7.74 -12.43
C LYS A 208 -16.29 -6.79 -13.54
N PHE A 209 -15.14 -6.14 -13.45
CA PHE A 209 -14.50 -5.60 -14.64
C PHE A 209 -13.07 -6.08 -14.79
N GLY A 210 -12.59 -6.15 -16.03
CA GLY A 210 -11.26 -6.70 -16.36
C GLY A 210 -10.16 -5.65 -16.19
N THR A 211 -10.13 -4.61 -17.00
CA THR A 211 -9.10 -3.57 -16.92
C THR A 211 -9.72 -2.18 -16.90
N LEU A 212 -9.26 -1.32 -16.00
CA LEU A 212 -9.54 0.11 -16.02
C LEU A 212 -8.26 0.87 -16.31
N THR A 213 -8.25 1.61 -17.43
CA THR A 213 -7.18 2.54 -17.80
C THR A 213 -7.68 3.97 -17.71
N ILE A 214 -7.00 4.81 -16.94
CA ILE A 214 -7.27 6.23 -16.83
C ILE A 214 -6.06 6.98 -17.38
N LYS A 215 -6.26 7.82 -18.39
CA LYS A 215 -5.16 8.54 -19.08
C LYS A 215 -5.65 9.83 -19.71
N ASP A 216 -4.72 10.63 -20.24
CA ASP A 216 -4.99 11.82 -21.05
C ASP A 216 -5.99 12.79 -20.38
N GLY A 217 -5.84 13.01 -19.06
CA GLY A 217 -6.69 13.89 -18.25
C GLY A 217 -7.98 13.24 -17.73
N GLY A 218 -8.16 11.94 -17.93
CA GLY A 218 -9.34 11.22 -17.45
C GLY A 218 -9.47 11.24 -15.93
N MET A 219 -10.69 11.43 -15.43
CA MET A 219 -10.97 11.47 -13.99
C MET A 219 -12.08 10.51 -13.59
N VAL A 220 -11.90 9.86 -12.45
CA VAL A 220 -12.96 9.17 -11.72
C VAL A 220 -13.15 9.84 -10.36
N TYR A 221 -14.34 10.37 -10.13
CA TYR A 221 -14.73 11.02 -8.88
C TYR A 221 -15.92 10.32 -8.24
N GLY A 222 -15.79 10.04 -6.94
CA GLY A 222 -16.90 9.58 -6.10
C GLY A 222 -16.81 10.21 -4.72
N LYS A 223 -17.93 10.67 -4.17
CA LYS A 223 -17.97 11.25 -2.82
C LYS A 223 -17.59 10.24 -1.72
N TYR A 224 -18.17 9.03 -1.74
CA TYR A 224 -17.83 7.98 -0.77
C TYR A 224 -16.57 7.21 -1.19
N SER A 225 -16.58 6.66 -2.39
CA SER A 225 -15.35 6.10 -2.95
C SER A 225 -15.33 6.32 -4.44
N ALA A 226 -14.19 6.75 -4.97
CA ALA A 226 -14.09 6.86 -6.41
C ALA A 226 -14.15 5.48 -7.06
N ILE A 227 -13.56 4.46 -6.43
CA ILE A 227 -13.80 3.05 -6.77
C ILE A 227 -14.16 2.27 -5.49
N GLY A 228 -15.34 1.64 -5.49
CA GLY A 228 -15.78 0.74 -4.42
C GLY A 228 -16.02 -0.67 -4.95
N VAL A 229 -15.31 -1.65 -4.40
CA VAL A 229 -15.43 -3.07 -4.74
C VAL A 229 -16.06 -3.78 -3.56
N GLY A 230 -17.33 -4.13 -3.73
CA GLY A 230 -18.14 -4.75 -2.70
C GLY A 230 -17.68 -6.16 -2.36
N ARG A 231 -18.27 -6.71 -1.30
CA ARG A 231 -17.97 -8.06 -0.79
C ARG A 231 -17.89 -9.13 -1.89
N SER A 232 -16.78 -9.87 -1.89
CA SER A 232 -16.52 -10.99 -2.82
C SER A 232 -16.56 -10.62 -4.31
N GLN A 233 -16.39 -9.34 -4.66
CA GLN A 233 -16.34 -8.87 -6.04
C GLN A 233 -14.92 -8.68 -6.55
N THR A 234 -14.75 -8.48 -7.86
CA THR A 234 -13.43 -8.34 -8.49
C THR A 234 -13.33 -7.04 -9.27
N LEU A 235 -12.38 -6.21 -8.85
CA LEU A 235 -11.64 -5.27 -9.67
C LEU A 235 -10.56 -6.09 -10.39
N GLY A 236 -10.37 -5.95 -11.70
CA GLY A 236 -9.22 -6.57 -12.35
C GLY A 236 -7.99 -5.68 -12.23
N ASP A 237 -7.38 -5.28 -13.34
CA ASP A 237 -6.23 -4.38 -13.32
C ASP A 237 -6.66 -2.90 -13.36
N LEU A 238 -5.89 -2.07 -12.67
CA LEU A 238 -6.00 -0.61 -12.69
C LEU A 238 -4.67 0.01 -13.16
N TYR A 239 -4.74 0.77 -14.24
CA TYR A 239 -3.63 1.53 -14.81
C TYR A 239 -3.97 3.02 -14.86
N ILE A 240 -3.12 3.87 -14.27
CA ILE A 240 -3.26 5.33 -14.33
C ILE A 240 -2.00 5.93 -14.96
N ASP A 241 -2.17 6.60 -16.09
CA ASP A 241 -1.13 7.40 -16.75
C ASP A 241 -1.44 8.88 -16.53
N GLY A 242 -0.70 9.50 -15.60
CA GLY A 242 -0.95 10.85 -15.10
C GLY A 242 -0.66 12.00 -16.03
N ARG A 243 -0.24 11.74 -17.28
CA ARG A 243 0.02 12.81 -18.26
C ARG A 243 -1.16 13.77 -18.31
N SER A 244 -0.86 15.03 -18.01
CA SER A 244 -1.90 16.06 -17.98
C SER A 244 -2.41 16.34 -19.38
N ASN A 245 -3.70 16.56 -19.49
CA ASN A 245 -4.35 17.08 -20.68
C ASN A 245 -5.15 18.32 -20.29
N ASN A 246 -4.83 19.46 -20.93
CA ASN A 246 -5.43 20.77 -20.63
C ASN A 246 -5.41 21.13 -19.13
N GLY A 247 -4.31 20.83 -18.44
CA GLY A 247 -4.12 21.15 -17.01
C GLY A 247 -4.83 20.20 -16.04
N THR A 248 -5.58 19.21 -16.53
CA THR A 248 -6.17 18.15 -15.70
C THR A 248 -5.24 16.94 -15.69
N VAL A 249 -4.92 16.42 -14.51
CA VAL A 249 -4.10 15.22 -14.33
C VAL A 249 -5.01 14.00 -14.25
N SER A 250 -4.60 12.91 -14.89
CA SER A 250 -5.37 11.66 -14.83
C SER A 250 -5.38 11.11 -13.42
N GLY A 251 -6.56 10.76 -12.89
CA GLY A 251 -6.61 10.23 -11.54
C GLY A 251 -7.97 9.86 -10.99
N ILE A 252 -7.89 9.37 -9.76
CA ILE A 252 -9.00 8.91 -8.93
C ILE A 252 -9.08 9.85 -7.72
N TYR A 253 -10.26 10.41 -7.46
CA TYR A 253 -10.45 11.44 -6.43
C TYR A 253 -11.71 11.20 -5.61
N SER A 254 -11.60 11.26 -4.29
CA SER A 254 -12.71 10.98 -3.38
C SER A 254 -12.69 11.80 -2.10
N GLU A 255 -13.87 12.06 -1.55
CA GLU A 255 -14.01 12.73 -0.25
C GLU A 255 -13.81 11.77 0.94
N GLU A 256 -13.77 10.46 0.71
CA GLU A 256 -13.42 9.48 1.75
C GLU A 256 -12.30 8.55 1.29
N HIS A 257 -12.60 7.58 0.43
CA HIS A 257 -11.62 6.59 -0.02
C HIS A 257 -11.36 6.70 -1.52
N GLY A 258 -10.10 6.81 -1.95
CA GLY A 258 -9.77 6.74 -3.38
C GLY A 258 -10.23 5.39 -3.95
N ILE A 259 -9.70 4.31 -3.37
CA ILE A 259 -10.11 2.93 -3.64
C ILE A 259 -10.49 2.23 -2.34
N LEU A 260 -11.67 1.61 -2.32
CA LEU A 260 -12.15 0.78 -1.22
C LEU A 260 -12.39 -0.66 -1.69
N LEU A 261 -11.68 -1.61 -1.08
CA LEU A 261 -11.82 -3.04 -1.29
C LEU A 261 -12.44 -3.67 -0.04
N GLU A 262 -13.72 -4.06 -0.13
CA GLU A 262 -14.46 -4.69 0.96
C GLU A 262 -14.12 -6.18 1.14
N ASN A 263 -14.75 -6.83 2.13
CA ASN A 263 -14.46 -8.19 2.55
C ASN A 263 -14.36 -9.19 1.38
N ASN A 264 -13.25 -9.91 1.27
CA ASN A 264 -12.97 -10.90 0.22
C ASN A 264 -13.05 -10.36 -1.23
N SER A 265 -13.10 -9.04 -1.42
CA SER A 265 -12.96 -8.46 -2.75
C SER A 265 -11.55 -8.66 -3.28
N ARG A 266 -11.38 -8.58 -4.60
CA ARG A 266 -10.10 -8.82 -5.26
C ARG A 266 -9.77 -7.68 -6.22
N THR A 267 -8.49 -7.36 -6.31
CA THR A 267 -7.87 -6.57 -7.37
C THR A 267 -6.62 -7.31 -7.85
N GLN A 268 -6.27 -7.19 -9.14
CA GLN A 268 -5.09 -7.88 -9.67
C GLN A 268 -3.85 -7.00 -9.57
N LYS A 269 -3.79 -5.89 -10.31
CA LYS A 269 -2.67 -4.95 -10.27
C LYS A 269 -3.17 -3.52 -10.08
N ILE A 270 -2.40 -2.71 -9.36
CA ILE A 270 -2.57 -1.25 -9.32
C ILE A 270 -1.25 -0.63 -9.77
N GLU A 271 -1.28 0.11 -10.87
CA GLU A 271 -0.11 0.76 -11.44
C GLU A 271 -0.38 2.24 -11.73
N LEU A 272 0.49 3.11 -11.19
CA LEU A 272 0.51 4.55 -11.46
C LEU A 272 1.83 4.89 -12.15
N LYS A 273 1.74 5.68 -13.21
CA LYS A 273 2.90 6.24 -13.93
C LYS A 273 2.68 7.68 -14.34
N ASN A 274 3.78 8.38 -14.64
CA ASN A 274 3.79 9.72 -15.25
C ASN A 274 2.91 10.75 -14.53
N GLY A 275 2.89 10.78 -13.21
CA GLY A 275 2.07 11.74 -12.46
C GLY A 275 0.70 11.23 -12.03
N GLY A 276 0.42 9.92 -12.13
CA GLY A 276 -0.92 9.38 -11.88
C GLY A 276 -1.35 9.56 -10.44
N ILE A 277 -2.62 9.90 -10.18
CA ILE A 277 -3.09 10.22 -8.82
C ILE A 277 -4.18 9.26 -8.35
N ILE A 278 -4.04 8.77 -7.11
CA ILE A 278 -5.15 8.25 -6.31
C ILE A 278 -5.24 9.08 -5.03
N LYS A 279 -6.39 9.71 -4.79
CA LYS A 279 -6.61 10.58 -3.64
C LYS A 279 -7.93 10.27 -2.94
N GLY A 280 -7.86 10.09 -1.62
CA GLY A 280 -9.03 10.07 -0.74
C GLY A 280 -8.77 10.90 0.53
N ASN A 281 -9.75 11.71 0.97
CA ASN A 281 -9.56 12.55 2.16
C ASN A 281 -9.55 11.77 3.49
N ILE A 282 -9.84 10.47 3.47
CA ILE A 282 -9.57 9.53 4.56
C ILE A 282 -8.40 8.66 4.15
N ASP A 283 -8.63 7.70 3.26
CA ASP A 283 -7.60 6.76 2.81
C ASP A 283 -7.41 6.87 1.31
N GLY A 284 -6.17 6.82 0.83
CA GLY A 284 -5.90 6.73 -0.61
C GLY A 284 -6.40 5.39 -1.15
N ILE A 285 -5.86 4.30 -0.60
CA ILE A 285 -6.25 2.92 -0.89
C ILE A 285 -6.55 2.19 0.42
N ARG A 286 -7.68 1.49 0.48
CA ARG A 286 -8.12 0.75 1.67
C ARG A 286 -8.54 -0.68 1.35
N LEU A 287 -7.86 -1.64 1.97
CA LEU A 287 -8.20 -3.07 1.96
C LEU A 287 -8.73 -3.47 3.35
N ILE A 288 -9.88 -4.15 3.39
CA ILE A 288 -10.43 -4.68 4.66
C ILE A 288 -10.76 -6.17 4.59
N ASN A 289 -10.57 -6.88 5.71
CA ASN A 289 -11.14 -8.21 5.99
C ASN A 289 -11.02 -9.22 4.83
N SER A 290 -9.80 -9.67 4.57
CA SER A 290 -9.44 -10.63 3.51
C SER A 290 -9.66 -10.13 2.08
N ALA A 291 -9.92 -8.83 1.86
CA ALA A 291 -9.71 -8.21 0.55
C ALA A 291 -8.29 -8.51 0.06
N SER A 292 -8.12 -8.86 -1.23
CA SER A 292 -6.82 -9.23 -1.80
C SER A 292 -6.43 -8.33 -2.98
N LEU A 293 -5.18 -7.86 -2.99
CA LEU A 293 -4.46 -7.42 -4.17
C LEU A 293 -3.51 -8.55 -4.56
N SER A 294 -3.84 -9.32 -5.60
CA SER A 294 -3.14 -10.56 -5.95
C SER A 294 -1.79 -10.33 -6.66
N GLY A 295 -1.60 -9.14 -7.23
CA GLY A 295 -0.38 -8.72 -7.93
C GLY A 295 0.33 -7.57 -7.20
N GLU A 296 1.18 -6.87 -7.94
CA GLU A 296 1.98 -5.76 -7.39
C GLU A 296 1.17 -4.46 -7.30
N MET A 297 1.51 -3.65 -6.29
CA MET A 297 1.21 -2.22 -6.27
C MET A 297 2.46 -1.47 -6.71
N ILE A 298 2.41 -0.84 -7.89
CA ILE A 298 3.55 -0.14 -8.49
C ILE A 298 3.21 1.33 -8.66
N LEU A 299 3.93 2.21 -7.96
CA LEU A 299 3.85 3.65 -8.14
C LEU A 299 5.19 4.11 -8.69
N SER A 300 5.19 4.55 -9.94
CA SER A 300 6.42 4.96 -10.65
C SER A 300 6.25 6.34 -11.29
N GLY A 301 7.34 7.04 -11.51
CA GLY A 301 7.37 8.29 -12.27
C GLY A 301 7.03 9.52 -11.44
N GLU A 302 7.71 10.61 -11.77
CA GLU A 302 7.63 11.87 -11.05
C GLU A 302 6.18 12.38 -10.96
N GLY A 303 5.78 12.73 -9.74
CA GLY A 303 4.45 13.24 -9.45
C GLY A 303 3.36 12.17 -9.31
N SER A 304 3.66 10.88 -9.52
CA SER A 304 2.70 9.80 -9.26
C SER A 304 2.47 9.66 -7.76
N ARG A 305 1.21 9.67 -7.32
CA ARG A 305 0.86 9.84 -5.91
C ARG A 305 -0.30 8.99 -5.44
N VAL A 306 -0.16 8.41 -4.25
CA VAL A 306 -1.27 7.92 -3.44
C VAL A 306 -1.39 8.80 -2.19
N GLU A 307 -2.52 9.51 -2.07
CA GLU A 307 -2.77 10.48 -1.02
C GLU A 307 -3.95 10.04 -0.14
N GLY A 308 -3.66 9.78 1.14
CA GLY A 308 -4.65 9.73 2.21
C GLY A 308 -4.80 11.10 2.87
N GLY A 309 -5.94 11.33 3.53
CA GLY A 309 -6.08 12.48 4.42
C GLY A 309 -5.89 12.04 5.87
N ARG A 310 -6.96 12.14 6.67
CA ARG A 310 -6.90 11.78 8.10
C ARG A 310 -6.68 10.29 8.39
N GLY A 311 -6.77 9.43 7.37
CA GLY A 311 -6.58 7.99 7.43
C GLY A 311 -5.15 7.59 7.10
N VAL A 312 -4.91 6.93 5.97
CA VAL A 312 -3.60 6.41 5.55
C VAL A 312 -3.47 6.53 4.03
N GLY A 313 -2.25 6.69 3.51
CA GLY A 313 -2.01 6.60 2.07
C GLY A 313 -2.46 5.23 1.53
N ILE A 314 -1.84 4.17 2.05
CA ILE A 314 -2.18 2.78 1.75
C ILE A 314 -2.48 2.03 3.06
N LEU A 315 -3.74 1.67 3.27
CA LEU A 315 -4.21 0.90 4.43
C LEU A 315 -4.52 -0.55 4.05
N ASN A 316 -3.77 -1.48 4.61
CA ASN A 316 -4.14 -2.90 4.67
C ASN A 316 -4.63 -3.26 6.09
N ARG A 317 -5.94 -3.43 6.26
CA ARG A 317 -6.55 -3.80 7.56
C ARG A 317 -7.15 -5.19 7.49
N SER A 318 -6.36 -6.18 7.88
CA SER A 318 -6.71 -7.61 7.76
C SER A 318 -6.96 -8.09 6.33
N GLY A 319 -6.48 -7.37 5.30
CA GLY A 319 -6.48 -7.81 3.90
C GLY A 319 -5.15 -8.50 3.51
N LYS A 320 -5.00 -8.78 2.23
CA LYS A 320 -3.85 -9.45 1.64
C LYS A 320 -3.32 -8.61 0.48
N ILE A 321 -2.03 -8.31 0.50
CA ILE A 321 -1.28 -7.84 -0.65
C ILE A 321 -0.34 -8.99 -0.98
N GLU A 322 -0.68 -9.79 -1.98
CA GLU A 322 0.07 -11.00 -2.33
C GLU A 322 1.35 -10.65 -3.10
N GLY A 323 1.38 -9.51 -3.79
CA GLY A 323 2.59 -8.94 -4.36
C GLY A 323 3.37 -8.06 -3.37
N SER A 324 4.25 -7.22 -3.95
CA SER A 324 5.00 -6.20 -3.21
C SER A 324 4.36 -4.81 -3.37
N ILE A 325 4.71 -3.89 -2.48
CA ILE A 325 4.47 -2.46 -2.66
C ILE A 325 5.79 -1.83 -3.15
N LYS A 326 5.79 -1.29 -4.36
CA LYS A 326 6.93 -0.60 -4.98
C LYS A 326 6.57 0.86 -5.20
N VAL A 327 7.37 1.75 -4.64
CA VAL A 327 7.28 3.20 -4.85
C VAL A 327 8.62 3.63 -5.41
N GLU A 328 8.63 4.13 -6.65
CA GLU A 328 9.86 4.34 -7.41
C GLU A 328 9.82 5.60 -8.28
N ASP A 329 10.98 5.98 -8.82
CA ASP A 329 11.14 6.99 -9.87
C ASP A 329 10.44 8.35 -9.61
N GLY A 330 10.51 8.87 -8.39
CA GLY A 330 9.92 10.16 -8.00
C GLY A 330 8.46 10.09 -7.56
N ALA A 331 7.91 8.89 -7.36
CA ALA A 331 6.57 8.71 -6.81
C ALA A 331 6.50 9.05 -5.31
N THR A 332 5.29 9.34 -4.81
CA THR A 332 5.06 9.65 -3.39
C THR A 332 3.84 8.93 -2.82
N VAL A 333 3.96 8.39 -1.61
CA VAL A 333 2.81 7.99 -0.78
C VAL A 333 2.76 8.89 0.45
N THR A 334 1.61 9.48 0.73
CA THR A 334 1.46 10.47 1.80
C THR A 334 0.11 10.37 2.49
N ALA A 335 0.06 10.80 3.74
CA ALA A 335 -1.19 11.11 4.42
C ALA A 335 -1.02 12.22 5.45
N THR A 336 -2.05 13.05 5.63
CA THR A 336 -2.02 14.12 6.65
C THR A 336 -1.95 13.59 8.09
N SER A 337 -2.22 12.30 8.29
CA SER A 337 -2.06 11.57 9.55
C SER A 337 -0.63 11.12 9.83
N ASN A 338 0.32 11.38 8.93
CA ASN A 338 1.69 10.87 8.95
C ASN A 338 1.79 9.33 8.84
N ARG A 339 0.81 8.69 8.19
CA ARG A 339 0.75 7.25 7.96
C ARG A 339 0.75 6.97 6.46
N ALA A 340 1.94 6.79 5.88
CA ALA A 340 2.06 6.51 4.46
C ALA A 340 1.54 5.10 4.14
N ILE A 341 2.06 4.09 4.84
CA ILE A 341 1.67 2.68 4.67
C ILE A 341 1.33 2.10 6.05
N ALA A 342 0.15 1.49 6.19
CA ALA A 342 -0.23 0.81 7.41
C ALA A 342 -0.77 -0.59 7.13
N ASN A 343 -0.07 -1.60 7.64
CA ASN A 343 -0.49 -3.00 7.70
C ASN A 343 -0.93 -3.33 9.13
N SER A 344 -2.18 -3.75 9.30
CA SER A 344 -2.79 -3.87 10.63
C SER A 344 -3.77 -5.03 10.75
N GLY A 345 -4.09 -5.41 11.99
CA GLY A 345 -5.00 -6.52 12.25
C GLY A 345 -4.34 -7.84 11.88
N SER A 346 -4.95 -8.63 11.01
CA SER A 346 -4.32 -9.83 10.41
C SER A 346 -3.86 -9.56 8.97
N GLY A 347 -3.45 -8.31 8.70
CA GLY A 347 -3.04 -7.88 7.36
C GLY A 347 -1.76 -8.59 6.94
N SER A 348 -1.71 -9.07 5.71
CA SER A 348 -0.51 -9.70 5.15
C SER A 348 -0.06 -8.97 3.91
N ILE A 349 1.21 -8.59 3.87
CA ILE A 349 1.94 -8.22 2.66
C ILE A 349 2.90 -9.37 2.43
N THR A 350 2.65 -10.20 1.40
CA THR A 350 3.47 -11.40 1.15
C THR A 350 4.83 -11.03 0.58
N GLY A 351 4.85 -10.04 -0.33
CA GLY A 351 6.09 -9.43 -0.80
C GLY A 351 6.71 -8.47 0.21
N GLY A 352 7.62 -7.64 -0.30
CA GLY A 352 8.30 -6.61 0.48
C GLY A 352 7.70 -5.22 0.26
N ILE A 353 8.34 -4.24 0.90
CA ILE A 353 8.13 -2.82 0.59
C ILE A 353 9.45 -2.30 0.03
N THR A 354 9.42 -1.77 -1.19
CA THR A 354 10.58 -1.15 -1.83
C THR A 354 10.26 0.31 -2.12
N VAL A 355 11.11 1.20 -1.61
CA VAL A 355 11.08 2.63 -1.90
C VAL A 355 12.40 2.98 -2.57
N SER A 356 12.39 3.30 -3.86
CA SER A 356 13.61 3.42 -4.65
C SER A 356 13.67 4.67 -5.53
N GLY A 357 14.86 5.20 -5.75
CA GLY A 357 15.09 6.28 -6.70
C GLY A 357 14.99 7.69 -6.11
N LYS A 358 15.65 8.63 -6.80
CA LYS A 358 15.76 10.01 -6.37
C LYS A 358 14.40 10.71 -6.36
N ASN A 359 14.16 11.55 -5.35
CA ASN A 359 12.90 12.26 -5.14
C ASN A 359 11.68 11.35 -4.85
N THR A 360 11.86 10.04 -4.81
CA THR A 360 10.86 9.10 -4.33
C THR A 360 10.73 9.22 -2.83
N LYS A 361 9.50 9.31 -2.32
CA LYS A 361 9.31 9.43 -0.88
C LYS A 361 8.04 8.78 -0.33
N LEU A 362 8.16 8.32 0.92
CA LEU A 362 7.02 8.13 1.80
C LEU A 362 6.99 9.31 2.75
N GLU A 363 5.92 10.10 2.72
CA GLU A 363 5.67 11.16 3.70
C GLU A 363 4.88 10.55 4.85
N GLY A 364 5.61 10.06 5.86
CA GLY A 364 5.11 9.39 7.04
C GLY A 364 5.50 7.93 7.17
N ASN A 365 4.96 7.30 8.21
CA ASN A 365 5.46 6.02 8.72
C ASN A 365 5.05 4.82 7.85
N ILE A 366 5.90 3.80 7.86
CA ILE A 366 5.55 2.41 7.56
C ILE A 366 5.16 1.76 8.89
N ILE A 367 3.91 1.30 9.01
CA ILE A 367 3.38 0.74 10.27
C ILE A 367 2.98 -0.72 10.05
N ASN A 368 3.49 -1.63 10.86
CA ASN A 368 3.09 -3.02 10.93
C ASN A 368 2.63 -3.36 12.37
N THR A 369 1.34 -3.61 12.57
CA THR A 369 0.76 -3.71 13.92
C THR A 369 -0.33 -4.78 14.05
N GLY A 370 -0.61 -5.23 15.28
CA GLY A 370 -1.55 -6.31 15.54
C GLY A 370 -0.91 -7.66 15.22
N ASN A 371 -1.59 -8.56 14.52
CA ASN A 371 -1.05 -9.84 14.05
C ASN A 371 -0.64 -9.75 12.56
N ALA A 372 -0.21 -8.57 12.13
CA ALA A 372 0.08 -8.30 10.73
C ALA A 372 1.48 -8.79 10.33
N SER A 373 1.66 -9.16 9.06
CA SER A 373 2.93 -9.67 8.54
C SER A 373 3.38 -8.95 7.27
N ILE A 374 4.68 -8.70 7.18
CA ILE A 374 5.42 -8.36 5.96
C ILE A 374 6.36 -9.53 5.67
N GLY A 375 6.11 -10.25 4.58
CA GLY A 375 6.72 -11.55 4.28
C GLY A 375 8.12 -11.47 3.67
N SER A 376 8.60 -10.27 3.35
CA SER A 376 9.92 -10.05 2.75
C SER A 376 10.59 -8.79 3.32
N ASP A 377 11.66 -8.34 2.64
CA ASP A 377 12.47 -7.21 3.06
C ASP A 377 11.72 -5.87 2.93
N ILE A 378 12.14 -4.91 3.74
CA ILE A 378 11.85 -3.49 3.53
C ILE A 378 13.14 -2.84 3.03
N LYS A 379 13.11 -2.31 1.80
CA LYS A 379 14.28 -1.72 1.12
C LYS A 379 14.02 -0.26 0.79
N ILE A 380 14.98 0.59 1.16
CA ILE A 380 14.95 2.03 0.89
C ILE A 380 16.26 2.37 0.20
N GLU A 381 16.21 2.65 -1.10
CA GLU A 381 17.40 2.61 -1.97
C GLU A 381 17.42 3.72 -3.03
N GLY A 382 18.59 3.98 -3.62
CA GLY A 382 18.71 4.91 -4.75
C GLY A 382 18.35 6.37 -4.47
N GLY A 383 18.53 6.85 -3.24
CA GLY A 383 18.27 8.24 -2.85
C GLY A 383 16.82 8.54 -2.45
N ALA A 384 16.04 7.49 -2.19
CA ALA A 384 14.67 7.59 -1.70
C ALA A 384 14.62 7.99 -0.22
N LYS A 385 13.48 8.57 0.20
CA LYS A 385 13.28 9.01 1.58
C LYS A 385 12.00 8.45 2.19
N VAL A 386 12.10 7.90 3.39
CA VAL A 386 10.95 7.71 4.27
C VAL A 386 11.02 8.81 5.32
N GLU A 387 10.24 9.87 5.13
CA GLU A 387 10.11 11.02 6.03
C GLU A 387 9.17 10.63 7.18
N GLY A 388 9.66 9.67 7.97
CA GLY A 388 8.99 8.99 9.05
C GLY A 388 9.81 7.77 9.46
N GLY A 389 9.23 6.91 10.29
CA GLY A 389 9.86 5.68 10.76
C GLY A 389 9.19 4.39 10.28
N LEU A 390 9.86 3.29 10.54
CA LEU A 390 9.29 1.95 10.55
C LEU A 390 8.82 1.64 11.97
N VAL A 391 7.54 1.36 12.14
CA VAL A 391 6.95 0.97 13.43
C VAL A 391 6.43 -0.45 13.34
N ASN A 392 7.10 -1.39 13.98
CA ASN A 392 6.68 -2.78 14.12
C ASN A 392 6.26 -3.04 15.57
N GLN A 393 4.96 -3.24 15.81
CA GLN A 393 4.41 -3.32 17.17
C GLN A 393 3.30 -4.37 17.31
N GLY A 394 2.85 -4.62 18.55
CA GLY A 394 1.88 -5.70 18.80
C GLY A 394 2.52 -7.06 18.55
N ASN A 395 1.88 -7.96 17.82
CA ASN A 395 2.50 -9.20 17.32
C ASN A 395 2.94 -9.04 15.84
N GLY A 396 3.27 -7.82 15.42
CA GLY A 396 3.69 -7.51 14.05
C GLY A 396 4.96 -8.27 13.69
N SER A 397 4.97 -8.91 12.51
CA SER A 397 6.12 -9.66 12.02
C SER A 397 6.65 -9.11 10.70
N ILE A 398 7.97 -9.01 10.59
CA ILE A 398 8.70 -8.73 9.36
C ILE A 398 9.65 -9.90 9.14
N SER A 399 9.38 -10.73 8.15
CA SER A 399 10.15 -11.96 7.89
C SER A 399 11.50 -11.66 7.22
N GLY A 400 11.63 -10.51 6.55
CA GLY A 400 12.86 -10.08 5.91
C GLY A 400 13.71 -9.12 6.76
N SER A 401 14.69 -8.54 6.09
CA SER A 401 15.60 -7.52 6.62
C SER A 401 15.07 -6.10 6.36
N VAL A 402 15.64 -5.12 7.06
CA VAL A 402 15.45 -3.70 6.77
C VAL A 402 16.76 -3.14 6.24
N GLN A 403 16.75 -2.63 5.00
CA GLN A 403 17.96 -2.17 4.30
C GLN A 403 17.79 -0.72 3.84
N VAL A 404 18.79 0.12 4.16
CA VAL A 404 18.85 1.53 3.75
C VAL A 404 20.13 1.75 2.96
N SER A 405 20.04 1.99 1.65
CA SER A 405 21.19 1.99 0.74
C SER A 405 21.16 3.11 -0.30
N GLY A 406 22.28 3.33 -1.00
CA GLY A 406 22.34 4.21 -2.16
C GLY A 406 21.98 5.68 -1.89
N GLY A 407 22.36 6.22 -0.73
CA GLY A 407 22.07 7.62 -0.37
C GLY A 407 20.65 7.85 0.18
N SER A 408 19.94 6.78 0.52
CA SER A 408 18.57 6.84 1.03
C SER A 408 18.48 7.12 2.52
N SER A 409 17.30 7.51 2.99
CA SER A 409 17.07 7.79 4.41
C SER A 409 15.74 7.26 4.94
N ILE A 410 15.74 6.86 6.21
CA ILE A 410 14.56 6.65 7.05
C ILE A 410 14.85 7.22 8.44
N ASP A 411 13.88 7.85 9.10
CA ASP A 411 14.16 8.56 10.35
C ASP A 411 14.47 7.57 11.49
N SER A 412 13.64 6.55 11.68
CA SER A 412 13.81 5.61 12.79
C SER A 412 13.21 4.24 12.52
N ILE A 413 13.64 3.26 13.33
CA ILE A 413 13.02 1.94 13.42
C ILE A 413 12.60 1.71 14.87
N THR A 414 11.33 1.42 15.09
CA THR A 414 10.77 1.06 16.41
C THR A 414 10.21 -0.35 16.34
N ASN A 415 10.73 -1.24 17.19
CA ASN A 415 10.26 -2.61 17.35
C ASN A 415 9.83 -2.85 18.81
N GLU A 416 8.53 -2.94 19.05
CA GLU A 416 7.95 -2.95 20.40
C GLU A 416 6.83 -3.99 20.55
N GLY A 417 6.33 -4.20 21.77
CA GLY A 417 5.36 -5.27 22.06
C GLY A 417 5.96 -6.64 21.77
N ASN A 418 5.23 -7.55 21.17
CA ASN A 418 5.78 -8.80 20.63
C ASN A 418 6.26 -8.67 19.17
N GLY A 419 6.64 -7.46 18.72
CA GLY A 419 7.09 -7.22 17.36
C GLY A 419 8.36 -8.01 17.03
N ALA A 420 8.39 -8.68 15.88
CA ALA A 420 9.53 -9.47 15.42
C ALA A 420 10.05 -8.99 14.06
N ILE A 421 11.36 -8.76 13.97
CA ILE A 421 12.10 -8.58 12.71
C ILE A 421 13.05 -9.76 12.57
N SER A 422 12.78 -10.66 11.63
CA SER A 422 13.55 -11.90 11.46
C SER A 422 14.88 -11.69 10.73
N GLY A 423 14.99 -10.62 9.93
CA GLY A 423 16.22 -10.27 9.23
C GLY A 423 17.14 -9.34 10.02
N SER A 424 18.17 -8.85 9.33
CA SER A 424 19.11 -7.85 9.86
C SER A 424 18.60 -6.44 9.57
N ILE A 425 19.17 -5.46 10.27
CA ILE A 425 19.02 -4.04 9.94
C ILE A 425 20.37 -3.56 9.42
N THR A 426 20.41 -3.05 8.20
CA THR A 426 21.65 -2.61 7.56
C THR A 426 21.50 -1.20 7.00
N VAL A 427 22.44 -0.33 7.35
CA VAL A 427 22.57 1.03 6.82
C VAL A 427 23.87 1.09 6.05
N ASP A 428 23.79 1.20 4.73
CA ASP A 428 24.96 1.25 3.87
C ASP A 428 25.61 2.63 3.89
N LYS A 429 26.79 2.72 3.25
CA LYS A 429 27.50 3.97 3.04
C LYS A 429 26.59 5.02 2.39
N ASP A 430 26.78 6.28 2.78
CA ASP A 430 26.03 7.45 2.32
C ASP A 430 24.53 7.46 2.68
N SER A 431 24.01 6.41 3.30
CA SER A 431 22.61 6.32 3.76
C SER A 431 22.42 6.84 5.18
N LYS A 432 21.15 7.01 5.57
CA LYS A 432 20.78 7.59 6.86
C LYS A 432 19.70 6.80 7.60
N LEU A 433 19.98 6.48 8.86
CA LEU A 433 19.03 6.02 9.87
C LEU A 433 19.44 6.65 11.21
N ASP A 434 18.55 7.41 11.85
CA ASP A 434 18.92 8.15 13.07
C ASP A 434 18.89 7.25 14.31
N SER A 435 17.88 6.40 14.44
CA SER A 435 17.71 5.59 15.64
C SER A 435 17.01 4.25 15.44
N ILE A 436 17.37 3.31 16.31
CA ILE A 436 16.68 2.03 16.49
C ILE A 436 16.25 1.91 17.94
N THR A 437 14.96 1.75 18.17
CA THR A 437 14.38 1.44 19.49
C THR A 437 13.82 0.03 19.46
N ASN A 438 14.44 -0.89 20.20
CA ASN A 438 13.97 -2.27 20.32
C ASN A 438 13.54 -2.56 21.75
N THR A 439 12.24 -2.50 22.02
CA THR A 439 11.63 -2.83 23.31
C THR A 439 10.79 -4.10 23.24
N SER A 440 10.98 -4.88 22.17
CA SER A 440 10.19 -6.08 21.93
C SER A 440 10.38 -7.13 23.03
N THR A 441 9.26 -7.63 23.53
CA THR A 441 9.13 -8.75 24.47
C THR A 441 9.06 -10.10 23.76
N SER A 442 9.06 -10.13 22.42
CA SER A 442 9.15 -11.40 21.69
C SER A 442 10.53 -12.03 21.88
N SER A 443 10.60 -13.36 21.86
CA SER A 443 11.89 -14.08 21.91
C SER A 443 12.76 -13.80 20.69
N THR A 444 12.17 -13.34 19.58
CA THR A 444 12.88 -12.96 18.36
C THR A 444 13.45 -11.54 18.48
N GLY A 445 12.64 -10.56 18.90
CA GLY A 445 12.99 -9.15 18.87
C GLY A 445 13.45 -8.75 17.47
N ILE A 446 14.75 -8.46 17.35
CA ILE A 446 15.46 -8.40 16.07
C ILE A 446 16.37 -9.63 16.00
N SER A 447 16.07 -10.59 15.12
CA SER A 447 16.85 -11.84 15.06
C SER A 447 18.23 -11.66 14.43
N GLY A 448 18.34 -10.74 13.47
CA GLY A 448 19.59 -10.50 12.73
C GLY A 448 20.54 -9.53 13.43
N SER A 449 21.59 -9.16 12.70
CA SER A 449 22.55 -8.14 13.14
C SER A 449 22.01 -6.74 12.89
N ILE A 450 22.56 -5.76 13.59
CA ILE A 450 22.43 -4.34 13.27
C ILE A 450 23.79 -3.86 12.79
N THR A 451 23.86 -3.41 11.55
CA THR A 451 25.12 -2.98 10.92
C THR A 451 25.00 -1.54 10.43
N ASN A 452 25.87 -0.66 10.91
CA ASN A 452 26.03 0.70 10.41
C ASN A 452 27.34 0.82 9.63
N ASN A 453 27.23 0.85 8.31
CA ASN A 453 28.33 1.17 7.39
C ASN A 453 28.32 2.65 6.98
N SER A 454 27.38 3.44 7.51
CA SER A 454 27.13 4.81 7.07
C SER A 454 27.97 5.85 7.79
N ASP A 455 27.91 7.06 7.26
CA ASP A 455 28.48 8.27 7.85
C ASP A 455 27.40 9.07 8.63
N ASN A 456 26.27 8.44 8.97
CA ASN A 456 25.26 8.98 9.87
C ASN A 456 25.41 8.41 11.29
N LYS A 457 25.26 9.28 12.29
CA LYS A 457 25.21 8.85 13.69
C LYS A 457 24.02 7.91 13.88
N LEU A 458 24.25 6.75 14.48
CA LEU A 458 23.18 5.79 14.80
C LEU A 458 23.06 5.61 16.32
N GLU A 459 21.86 5.86 16.84
CA GLU A 459 21.52 5.61 18.25
C GLU A 459 20.68 4.33 18.39
N ILE A 460 21.15 3.38 19.19
CA ILE A 460 20.48 2.10 19.44
C ILE A 460 20.07 2.03 20.91
N SER A 461 18.78 1.97 21.16
CA SER A 461 18.20 1.71 22.48
C SER A 461 17.57 0.33 22.50
N ASN A 462 18.20 -0.61 23.20
CA ASN A 462 17.75 -2.00 23.29
C ASN A 462 17.29 -2.34 24.71
N SER A 463 16.05 -2.81 24.83
CA SER A 463 15.55 -3.53 26.00
C SER A 463 14.89 -4.87 25.66
N GLY A 464 14.93 -5.26 24.38
CA GLY A 464 14.47 -6.56 23.89
C GLY A 464 15.63 -7.48 23.51
N ASN A 465 15.37 -8.43 22.63
CA ASN A 465 16.40 -9.31 22.06
C ASN A 465 16.95 -8.74 20.74
N ILE A 466 18.28 -8.73 20.61
CA ILE A 466 19.01 -8.64 19.35
C ILE A 466 19.80 -9.94 19.19
N GLY A 467 19.41 -10.78 18.24
CA GLY A 467 20.00 -12.10 18.01
C GLY A 467 21.37 -12.06 17.34
N GLY A 468 21.62 -11.05 16.50
CA GLY A 468 22.90 -10.86 15.82
C GLY A 468 23.87 -9.95 16.57
N LYS A 469 24.93 -9.55 15.85
CA LYS A 469 25.92 -8.57 16.29
C LYS A 469 25.38 -7.16 16.13
N ILE A 470 25.88 -6.23 16.95
CA ILE A 470 25.84 -4.81 16.59
C ILE A 470 27.21 -4.43 16.03
N GLU A 471 27.24 -3.93 14.79
CA GLU A 471 28.47 -3.69 14.05
C GLU A 471 28.53 -2.24 13.56
N SER A 472 29.61 -1.55 13.94
CA SER A 472 29.99 -0.25 13.37
C SER A 472 31.18 -0.43 12.45
N THR A 473 31.00 -0.17 11.16
CA THR A 473 32.10 -0.18 10.17
C THR A 473 32.27 1.18 9.48
N GLY A 474 31.26 2.06 9.59
CA GLY A 474 31.25 3.40 9.01
C GLY A 474 32.12 4.43 9.73
N SER A 475 32.06 5.68 9.27
CA SER A 475 32.88 6.76 9.85
C SER A 475 32.19 7.59 10.91
N ALA A 476 30.87 7.41 11.11
CA ALA A 476 30.09 8.17 12.07
C ALA A 476 29.95 7.48 13.44
N ASP A 477 29.64 8.31 14.43
CA ASP A 477 29.50 7.86 15.80
C ASP A 477 28.33 6.89 15.98
N MET A 478 28.48 5.94 16.88
CA MET A 478 27.45 5.00 17.28
C MET A 478 27.26 5.04 18.78
N VAL A 479 25.99 5.10 19.21
CA VAL A 479 25.63 5.05 20.63
C VAL A 479 24.76 3.81 20.84
N ILE A 480 25.19 2.94 21.75
CA ILE A 480 24.50 1.69 22.08
C ILE A 480 24.13 1.72 23.56
N SER A 481 22.83 1.69 23.83
CA SER A 481 22.27 1.59 25.19
C SER A 481 21.50 0.29 25.30
N ASN A 482 22.05 -0.68 26.01
CA ASN A 482 21.38 -1.93 26.39
C ASN A 482 20.87 -1.80 27.83
N SER A 483 19.56 -1.92 28.03
CA SER A 483 18.92 -1.64 29.32
C SER A 483 17.71 -2.53 29.59
N ASN A 484 17.17 -2.48 30.81
CA ASN A 484 15.92 -3.13 31.20
C ASN A 484 15.82 -4.62 30.83
N GLY A 485 16.92 -5.37 30.92
CA GLY A 485 16.95 -6.79 30.59
C GLY A 485 17.21 -7.11 29.11
N GLY A 486 17.58 -6.09 28.32
CA GLY A 486 17.93 -6.27 26.92
C GLY A 486 19.09 -7.24 26.71
N THR A 487 19.01 -8.03 25.65
CA THR A 487 20.03 -9.02 25.27
C THR A 487 20.59 -8.71 23.89
N ILE A 488 21.91 -8.70 23.77
CA ILE A 488 22.65 -8.65 22.50
C ILE A 488 23.43 -9.95 22.38
N SER A 489 22.94 -10.87 21.56
CA SER A 489 23.45 -12.24 21.48
C SER A 489 24.76 -12.33 20.68
N GLY A 490 24.92 -11.55 19.61
CA GLY A 490 26.11 -11.61 18.77
C GLY A 490 27.33 -10.87 19.33
N GLY A 491 27.18 -10.07 20.39
CA GLY A 491 28.21 -9.15 20.87
C GLY A 491 28.21 -7.82 20.09
N ILE A 492 29.21 -6.99 20.37
CA ILE A 492 29.39 -5.68 19.71
C ILE A 492 30.74 -5.65 19.00
N SER A 493 30.78 -5.16 17.76
CA SER A 493 31.99 -4.97 16.98
C SER A 493 32.11 -3.53 16.49
N SER A 494 33.21 -2.86 16.83
CA SER A 494 33.55 -1.53 16.34
C SER A 494 34.82 -1.59 15.50
N SER A 495 34.67 -1.50 14.19
CA SER A 495 35.74 -1.61 13.20
C SER A 495 35.92 -0.35 12.35
N GLY A 496 34.97 0.59 12.43
CA GLY A 496 34.98 1.85 11.71
C GLY A 496 35.89 2.92 12.31
N SER A 497 35.74 4.15 11.79
CA SER A 497 36.48 5.33 12.24
C SER A 497 35.64 6.30 13.07
N GLY A 498 34.36 6.03 13.26
CA GLY A 498 33.47 6.79 14.15
C GLY A 498 33.51 6.29 15.59
N SER A 499 33.32 7.20 16.55
CA SER A 499 33.41 6.85 17.98
C SER A 499 32.25 5.94 18.38
N THR A 500 32.49 4.97 19.27
CA THR A 500 31.43 4.07 19.74
C THR A 500 31.28 4.18 21.25
N SER A 501 30.09 4.57 21.71
CA SER A 501 29.74 4.59 23.13
C SER A 501 28.82 3.41 23.45
N ILE A 502 29.21 2.59 24.43
CA ILE A 502 28.50 1.38 24.83
C ILE A 502 28.10 1.52 26.30
N SER A 503 26.80 1.44 26.58
CA SER A 503 26.25 1.34 27.92
C SER A 503 25.48 0.03 28.04
N ASN A 504 25.88 -0.83 28.98
CA ASN A 504 25.17 -2.05 29.33
C ASN A 504 24.68 -1.97 30.77
N SER A 505 23.38 -1.75 30.94
CA SER A 505 22.77 -1.48 32.24
C SER A 505 22.63 -2.75 33.08
N GLN A 506 22.42 -2.58 34.38
CA GLN A 506 22.14 -3.69 35.29
C GLN A 506 21.03 -4.61 34.75
N GLY A 507 21.25 -5.92 34.85
CA GLY A 507 20.33 -6.96 34.37
C GLY A 507 20.33 -7.19 32.86
N SER A 508 21.06 -6.38 32.08
CA SER A 508 21.15 -6.50 30.62
C SER A 508 22.39 -7.32 30.23
N THR A 509 22.34 -7.97 29.06
CA THR A 509 23.35 -8.97 28.67
C THR A 509 23.93 -8.71 27.27
N ILE A 510 25.25 -8.81 27.14
CA ILE A 510 25.98 -8.87 25.87
C ILE A 510 26.75 -10.20 25.83
N ASN A 511 26.40 -11.15 24.97
CA ASN A 511 26.90 -12.53 25.09
C ASN A 511 28.34 -12.73 24.55
N ASN A 512 28.66 -12.25 23.34
CA ASN A 512 29.94 -12.56 22.69
C ASN A 512 30.97 -11.43 22.78
N GLY A 513 31.04 -10.78 23.94
CA GLY A 513 32.02 -9.74 24.22
C GLY A 513 31.91 -8.49 23.35
N ILE A 514 32.93 -7.64 23.45
CA ILE A 514 33.08 -6.39 22.70
C ILE A 514 34.41 -6.43 21.95
N THR A 515 34.37 -6.34 20.62
CA THR A 515 35.56 -6.33 19.77
C THR A 515 35.78 -4.95 19.16
N VAL A 516 36.98 -4.42 19.30
CA VAL A 516 37.42 -3.15 18.72
C VAL A 516 38.57 -3.42 17.76
N SER A 517 38.35 -3.14 16.48
CA SER A 517 39.37 -3.24 15.42
C SER A 517 39.56 -1.93 14.66
N GLY A 518 38.74 -0.93 14.95
CA GLY A 518 38.76 0.38 14.28
C GLY A 518 39.82 1.35 14.78
N SER A 519 39.81 2.56 14.22
CA SER A 519 40.74 3.63 14.59
C SER A 519 40.16 4.64 15.58
N ALA A 520 38.85 4.57 15.85
CA ALA A 520 38.13 5.54 16.67
C ALA A 520 38.21 5.26 18.17
N GLN A 521 37.70 6.20 18.96
CA GLN A 521 37.51 5.99 20.39
C GLN A 521 36.33 5.06 20.66
N VAL A 522 36.52 4.09 21.55
CA VAL A 522 35.44 3.26 22.10
C VAL A 522 35.36 3.48 23.60
N GLU A 523 34.19 3.88 24.07
CA GLU A 523 33.90 4.06 25.50
C GLU A 523 32.90 3.00 25.98
N ILE A 524 33.20 2.36 27.10
CA ILE A 524 32.40 1.26 27.63
C ILE A 524 32.02 1.55 29.09
N SER A 525 30.74 1.46 29.38
CA SER A 525 30.18 1.42 30.73
C SER A 525 29.36 0.15 30.88
N ASN A 526 29.73 -0.72 31.81
CA ASN A 526 29.05 -1.99 32.04
C ASN A 526 28.62 -2.14 33.50
N GLN A 527 27.32 -2.27 33.72
CA GLN A 527 26.67 -2.65 34.98
C GLN A 527 25.92 -3.98 34.86
N GLY A 528 25.86 -4.55 33.65
CA GLY A 528 25.24 -5.84 33.37
C GLY A 528 26.26 -6.96 33.13
N SER A 529 25.82 -8.00 32.41
CA SER A 529 26.67 -9.13 32.04
C SER A 529 27.27 -8.93 30.65
N VAL A 530 28.58 -9.15 30.52
CA VAL A 530 29.27 -9.23 29.22
C VAL A 530 30.03 -10.55 29.18
N GLY A 531 29.69 -11.42 28.24
CA GLY A 531 30.36 -12.68 28.02
C GLY A 531 31.65 -12.52 27.24
N LYS A 532 32.18 -13.64 26.74
CA LYS A 532 33.49 -13.72 26.10
C LYS A 532 33.35 -13.99 24.61
N ASP A 533 34.27 -13.45 23.82
CA ASP A 533 34.42 -13.80 22.42
C ASP A 533 34.99 -15.23 22.24
N GLU A 534 35.16 -15.65 21.00
CA GLU A 534 35.68 -16.98 20.64
C GLU A 534 37.11 -17.25 21.15
N ASN A 535 37.87 -16.19 21.49
CA ASN A 535 39.21 -16.28 22.04
C ASN A 535 39.22 -16.21 23.58
N GLY A 536 38.04 -16.16 24.21
CA GLY A 536 37.90 -16.09 25.66
C GLY A 536 38.02 -14.67 26.24
N ASN A 537 37.98 -13.63 25.41
CA ASN A 537 38.13 -12.24 25.84
C ASN A 537 36.77 -11.56 26.03
N THR A 538 36.62 -10.80 27.12
CA THR A 538 35.45 -9.96 27.37
C THR A 538 35.48 -8.70 26.50
N VAL A 539 36.66 -8.08 26.39
CA VAL A 539 36.93 -6.95 25.51
C VAL A 539 38.19 -7.23 24.71
N THR A 540 38.10 -7.20 23.39
CA THR A 540 39.23 -7.41 22.48
C THR A 540 39.60 -6.09 21.81
N ASN A 541 40.85 -5.63 21.99
CA ASN A 541 41.38 -4.48 21.29
C ASN A 541 42.48 -4.87 20.28
N ASN A 542 42.10 -4.85 19.00
CA ASN A 542 43.01 -4.95 17.86
C ASN A 542 43.13 -3.61 17.11
N GLY A 543 42.33 -2.61 17.49
CA GLY A 543 42.24 -1.32 16.81
C GLY A 543 43.36 -0.35 17.18
N SER A 544 43.68 0.55 16.26
CA SER A 544 44.65 1.62 16.53
C SER A 544 44.09 2.70 17.47
N GLY A 545 42.76 2.78 17.59
CA GLY A 545 42.04 3.74 18.43
C GLY A 545 42.18 3.48 19.93
N SER A 546 41.63 4.40 20.73
CA SER A 546 41.64 4.30 22.20
C SER A 546 40.40 3.58 22.71
N VAL A 547 40.59 2.57 23.56
CA VAL A 547 39.49 1.89 24.26
C VAL A 547 39.52 2.30 25.73
N GLY A 548 38.45 2.94 26.19
CA GLY A 548 38.25 3.37 27.56
C GLY A 548 37.07 2.65 28.21
N ILE A 549 37.32 1.97 29.32
CA ILE A 549 36.30 1.42 30.21
C ILE A 549 36.07 2.46 31.30
N LYS A 550 34.93 3.16 31.26
CA LYS A 550 34.57 4.19 32.25
C LYS A 550 34.17 3.60 33.59
N ASP A 551 33.40 2.51 33.51
CA ASP A 551 32.87 1.83 34.69
C ASP A 551 32.57 0.38 34.33
N TRP A 552 32.90 -0.55 35.23
CA TRP A 552 32.67 -1.97 35.04
C TRP A 552 32.32 -2.67 36.34
N LEU A 553 31.13 -3.27 36.41
CA LEU A 553 30.72 -4.18 37.47
C LEU A 553 31.21 -5.61 37.16
N VAL A 554 32.08 -6.13 38.02
CA VAL A 554 32.51 -7.54 37.99
C VAL A 554 31.55 -8.33 38.86
N SER A 555 30.78 -9.20 38.20
CA SER A 555 29.80 -10.04 38.88
C SER A 555 30.45 -11.33 39.39
N THR A 556 29.77 -11.95 40.36
CA THR A 556 30.20 -13.20 40.96
C THR A 556 29.29 -14.34 40.51
N ASP A 557 29.87 -15.47 40.12
CA ASP A 557 29.10 -16.67 39.84
C ASP A 557 28.42 -17.17 41.11
N LYS A 558 27.09 -17.32 41.04
CA LYS A 558 26.27 -17.62 42.22
C LYS A 558 26.49 -19.01 42.79
N ASN A 559 27.00 -19.95 41.99
CA ASN A 559 27.13 -21.35 42.38
C ASN A 559 28.53 -21.66 42.90
N THR A 560 29.54 -20.99 42.36
CA THR A 560 30.96 -21.25 42.64
C THR A 560 31.59 -20.19 43.52
N GLY A 561 30.98 -19.01 43.65
CA GLY A 561 31.56 -17.88 44.38
C GLY A 561 32.73 -17.19 43.67
N LYS A 562 33.06 -17.64 42.44
CA LYS A 562 34.17 -17.11 41.65
C LYS A 562 33.81 -15.82 40.94
N LEU A 563 34.81 -14.98 40.72
CA LEU A 563 34.64 -13.77 39.94
C LEU A 563 34.48 -14.09 38.45
N ASN A 564 33.56 -13.40 37.79
CA ASN A 564 33.49 -13.39 36.33
C ASN A 564 34.56 -12.43 35.79
N THR A 565 35.81 -12.90 35.79
CA THR A 565 36.99 -12.13 35.39
C THR A 565 36.78 -11.41 34.06
N VAL A 566 37.06 -10.11 34.05
CA VAL A 566 37.11 -9.31 32.83
C VAL A 566 38.41 -9.63 32.10
N VAL A 567 38.32 -10.25 30.93
CA VAL A 567 39.51 -10.62 30.14
C VAL A 567 39.70 -9.61 29.02
N ILE A 568 40.78 -8.83 29.08
CA ILE A 568 41.17 -7.91 28.02
C ILE A 568 42.15 -8.61 27.08
N GLY A 569 41.80 -8.70 25.81
CA GLY A 569 42.59 -9.39 24.79
C GLY A 569 42.90 -8.55 23.56
N GLY A 570 43.54 -9.18 22.59
CA GLY A 570 43.93 -8.56 21.33
C GLY A 570 45.34 -7.97 21.33
N SER A 571 45.83 -7.66 20.13
CA SER A 571 47.20 -7.18 19.90
C SER A 571 47.54 -5.86 20.59
N ARG A 572 46.52 -5.10 21.01
CA ARG A 572 46.64 -3.78 21.65
C ARG A 572 45.92 -3.74 23.00
N ALA A 573 45.77 -4.89 23.65
CA ALA A 573 45.18 -5.03 24.99
C ALA A 573 45.82 -4.09 26.03
N PHE A 574 47.16 -3.94 26.00
CA PHE A 574 47.91 -3.06 26.90
C PHE A 574 47.61 -1.56 26.74
N ASN A 575 46.88 -1.16 25.69
CA ASN A 575 46.48 0.24 25.46
C ASN A 575 45.07 0.54 25.99
N VAL A 576 44.34 -0.46 26.49
CA VAL A 576 43.03 -0.24 27.12
C VAL A 576 43.21 0.52 28.43
N LYS A 577 42.37 1.53 28.65
CA LYS A 577 42.31 2.30 29.91
C LYS A 577 41.06 1.93 30.68
N VAL A 578 41.18 1.79 31.99
CA VAL A 578 40.06 1.44 32.87
C VAL A 578 39.99 2.48 33.98
N GLU A 579 38.90 3.25 34.04
CA GLU A 579 38.73 4.32 35.01
C GLU A 579 38.24 3.77 36.35
N ASN A 580 37.19 2.96 36.35
CA ASN A 580 36.59 2.39 37.55
C ASN A 580 36.19 0.92 37.35
N ILE A 581 36.47 0.10 38.36
CA ILE A 581 35.96 -1.27 38.51
C ILE A 581 35.25 -1.36 39.86
N THR A 582 34.05 -1.91 39.85
CA THR A 582 33.32 -2.27 41.06
C THR A 582 33.16 -3.79 41.11
N VAL A 583 33.52 -4.42 42.22
CA VAL A 583 33.31 -5.86 42.43
C VAL A 583 32.07 -6.10 43.27
N ASP A 584 31.21 -7.03 42.83
CA ASP A 584 30.05 -7.47 43.59
C ASP A 584 30.44 -8.49 44.69
N GLN A 585 30.52 -8.01 45.94
CA GLN A 585 30.87 -8.81 47.12
C GLN A 585 29.74 -9.70 47.65
N SER A 586 28.53 -9.64 47.08
CA SER A 586 27.36 -10.29 47.69
C SER A 586 27.48 -11.82 47.86
N ASN A 587 28.33 -12.49 47.07
CA ASN A 587 28.55 -13.94 47.12
C ASN A 587 30.00 -14.35 46.79
N VAL A 588 30.95 -13.41 46.88
CA VAL A 588 32.32 -13.64 46.41
C VAL A 588 33.12 -14.44 47.45
N ASP A 589 33.89 -15.43 46.99
CA ASP A 589 34.98 -15.97 47.78
C ASP A 589 36.03 -14.88 47.95
N LEU A 590 36.25 -14.42 49.18
CA LEU A 590 37.16 -13.31 49.46
C LEU A 590 38.61 -13.63 49.02
N GLU A 591 38.98 -14.91 48.88
CA GLU A 591 40.28 -15.29 48.33
C GLU A 591 40.45 -14.85 46.86
N GLU A 592 39.37 -14.73 46.10
CA GLU A 592 39.39 -14.24 44.72
C GLU A 592 39.80 -12.76 44.65
N LEU A 593 39.65 -12.00 45.74
CA LEU A 593 40.03 -10.57 45.81
C LEU A 593 41.52 -10.34 46.11
N ASN A 594 42.32 -11.39 46.31
CA ASN A 594 43.75 -11.26 46.63
C ASN A 594 44.63 -10.96 45.41
N ASP A 595 44.20 -11.40 44.23
CA ASP A 595 44.92 -11.24 42.96
C ASP A 595 44.08 -10.42 41.99
N ILE A 596 44.62 -9.28 41.56
CA ILE A 596 43.96 -8.40 40.59
C ILE A 596 43.59 -9.14 39.29
N ASN A 597 44.36 -10.17 38.90
CA ASN A 597 44.11 -10.95 37.69
C ASN A 597 42.81 -11.77 37.76
N ASN A 598 42.28 -12.04 38.96
CA ASN A 598 40.97 -12.66 39.13
C ASN A 598 39.83 -11.68 38.83
N ILE A 599 40.06 -10.38 39.03
CA ILE A 599 39.11 -9.30 38.74
C ILE A 599 39.18 -8.92 37.27
N ILE A 600 40.38 -8.59 36.80
CA ILE A 600 40.67 -8.15 35.43
C ILE A 600 42.05 -8.62 34.99
N SER A 601 42.15 -9.21 33.79
CA SER A 601 43.41 -9.75 33.25
C SER A 601 43.68 -9.27 31.82
N GLY A 602 44.94 -9.36 31.39
CA GLY A 602 45.39 -9.03 30.03
C GLY A 602 45.53 -7.53 29.72
N VAL A 603 45.29 -6.67 30.71
CA VAL A 603 45.50 -5.20 30.63
C VAL A 603 46.77 -4.78 31.35
N ASN A 604 47.36 -3.64 30.97
CA ASN A 604 48.42 -3.02 31.75
C ASN A 604 47.85 -2.53 33.09
N GLN A 605 48.35 -3.05 34.21
CA GLN A 605 47.87 -2.67 35.54
C GLN A 605 48.00 -1.16 35.81
N ASN A 606 48.99 -0.48 35.22
CA ASN A 606 49.15 0.98 35.34
C ASN A 606 48.03 1.79 34.66
N ASN A 607 47.23 1.13 33.82
CA ASN A 607 46.08 1.75 33.15
C ASN A 607 44.77 1.54 33.92
N ILE A 608 44.81 0.88 35.07
CA ILE A 608 43.64 0.66 35.92
C ILE A 608 43.62 1.79 36.96
N GLY A 609 42.51 2.52 37.00
CA GLY A 609 42.23 3.57 37.96
C GLY A 609 41.73 2.99 39.28
N ASN A 610 40.48 3.24 39.62
CA ASN A 610 39.92 2.82 40.91
C ASN A 610 39.38 1.39 40.84
N ILE A 611 39.71 0.58 41.84
CA ILE A 611 39.04 -0.70 42.10
C ILE A 611 38.38 -0.61 43.47
N GLY A 612 37.07 -0.79 43.50
CA GLY A 612 36.27 -0.79 44.72
C GLY A 612 35.32 -1.98 44.77
N THR A 613 34.61 -2.10 45.88
CA THR A 613 33.57 -3.11 46.09
C THR A 613 32.26 -2.47 46.49
N ASN A 614 31.15 -3.14 46.20
CA ASN A 614 29.84 -2.72 46.68
C ASN A 614 29.60 -3.03 48.17
N GLY A 615 30.50 -3.77 48.83
CA GLY A 615 30.52 -3.99 50.28
C GLY A 615 31.51 -3.07 51.01
N SER A 616 31.35 -2.94 52.32
CA SER A 616 32.09 -1.99 53.19
C SER A 616 33.52 -2.40 53.53
N GLY A 617 34.11 -3.36 52.82
CA GLY A 617 35.47 -3.86 53.07
C GLY A 617 36.52 -3.18 52.19
N GLU A 618 37.67 -2.82 52.75
CA GLU A 618 38.84 -2.40 51.97
C GLU A 618 39.45 -3.60 51.21
N ILE A 619 39.82 -3.41 49.95
CA ILE A 619 40.53 -4.42 49.15
C ILE A 619 42.03 -4.13 49.24
N SER A 620 42.82 -5.14 49.59
CA SER A 620 44.28 -5.12 49.49
C SER A 620 44.71 -6.04 48.36
N LEU A 621 44.93 -5.49 47.17
CA LEU A 621 45.35 -6.23 45.98
C LEU A 621 46.88 -6.42 45.97
N SER A 622 47.34 -7.63 45.61
CA SER A 622 48.76 -7.94 45.39
C SER A 622 49.17 -7.96 43.92
#